data_AF-A0A943THC6-F1
#
_entry.id   AF-A0A943THC6-F1
#
_cell.length_a   1.000
_cell.length_b   1.000
_cell.length_c   1.000
_cell.angle_alpha   90.00
_cell.angle_beta   90.00
_cell.angle_gamma   90.00
#
_symmetry.space_group_name_H-M   'P 1'
#
loop_
_entity.id
_entity.type
_entity.pdbx_description
1 polymer ?
#
loop_
_entity_poly.entity_id
_entity_poly.type
_entity_poly.pdbx_seq_one_letter_code
_entity_poly.pdbx_strand_id
1 'polypeptide(L)'
;MKNKKNVGALIILLLAVIAAILIVCKYRLDKKESAQSVTVGNLENLDSERANCVYVRENGKYVPFLVITNNYEDGYTLLLRKEILEEAHRMNDYSSFYQGSEIDTFLNRDYFNELGEIRKKIKNVSLAIVDRDSIGSSGSGTINIKRHVFLLSARELCYDVENEGTICIYHEGMLT
;
A
#
# COMPACT_ATOMS: atom_id res chain seq x y z
N MET A 1 58.78 -22.53 21.41
CA MET A 1 57.59 -22.06 22.19
C MET A 1 57.02 -20.68 21.74
N LYS A 2 57.15 -20.26 20.47
CA LYS A 2 56.73 -18.90 20.03
C LYS A 2 55.34 -18.78 19.36
N ASN A 3 54.64 -19.88 19.04
CA ASN A 3 53.37 -19.80 18.30
C ASN A 3 52.07 -19.73 19.13
N LYS A 4 52.06 -20.12 20.41
CA LYS A 4 50.81 -20.11 21.21
C LYS A 4 50.26 -18.69 21.47
N LYS A 5 51.14 -17.69 21.64
CA LYS A 5 50.72 -16.28 21.88
C LYS A 5 50.08 -15.65 20.63
N ASN A 6 50.60 -15.96 19.43
CA ASN A 6 50.07 -15.43 18.17
C ASN A 6 48.74 -16.08 17.79
N VAL A 7 48.58 -17.38 18.07
CA VAL A 7 47.29 -18.09 17.87
C VAL A 7 46.21 -17.56 18.81
N GLY A 8 46.55 -17.28 20.08
CA GLY A 8 45.62 -16.65 21.02
C GLY A 8 45.18 -15.25 20.58
N ALA A 9 46.13 -14.42 20.10
CA ALA A 9 45.82 -13.09 19.57
C ALA A 9 44.94 -13.14 18.31
N LEU A 10 45.18 -14.11 17.41
CA LEU A 10 44.35 -14.34 16.23
C LEU A 10 42.92 -14.77 16.58
N ILE A 11 42.75 -15.64 17.58
CA ILE A 11 41.42 -16.06 18.06
C ILE A 11 40.66 -14.88 18.68
N ILE A 12 41.33 -14.04 19.47
CA ILE A 12 40.73 -12.83 20.07
C ILE A 12 40.31 -11.83 18.98
N LEU A 13 41.15 -11.63 17.96
CA LEU A 13 40.81 -10.76 16.83
C LEU A 13 39.60 -11.28 16.05
N LEU A 14 39.53 -12.59 15.81
CA LEU A 14 38.40 -13.22 15.12
C LEU A 14 37.09 -13.04 15.90
N LEU A 15 37.13 -13.24 17.21
CA LEU A 15 35.96 -13.04 18.09
C LEU A 15 35.50 -11.58 18.11
N ALA A 16 36.42 -10.62 18.09
CA ALA A 16 36.09 -9.20 18.03
C ALA A 16 35.38 -8.82 16.70
N VAL A 17 35.84 -9.39 15.58
CA VAL A 17 35.20 -9.18 14.26
C VAL A 17 33.79 -9.78 14.23
N ILE A 18 33.60 -11.00 14.76
CA ILE A 18 32.28 -11.63 14.84
C ILE A 18 31.34 -10.80 15.72
N ALA A 19 31.82 -10.32 16.88
CA ALA A 19 31.02 -9.46 17.75
C ALA A 19 30.60 -8.16 17.04
N ALA A 20 31.51 -7.53 16.30
CA ALA A 20 31.20 -6.33 15.51
C ALA A 20 30.14 -6.62 14.43
N ILE A 21 30.23 -7.75 13.72
CA ILE A 21 29.23 -8.18 12.74
C ILE A 21 27.87 -8.39 13.42
N LEU A 22 27.82 -9.08 14.56
CA LEU A 22 26.59 -9.33 15.30
C LEU A 22 25.94 -8.04 15.81
N ILE A 23 26.73 -7.06 16.27
CA ILE A 23 26.25 -5.73 16.66
C ILE A 23 25.63 -5.01 15.46
N VAL A 24 26.31 -5.01 14.31
CA VAL A 24 25.78 -4.40 13.07
C VAL A 24 24.51 -5.11 12.62
N CYS A 25 24.47 -6.44 12.65
CA CYS A 25 23.29 -7.23 12.29
C CYS A 25 22.10 -6.94 13.20
N LYS A 26 22.30 -6.87 14.52
CA LYS A 26 21.25 -6.48 15.47
C LYS A 26 20.75 -5.07 15.21
N TYR A 27 21.66 -4.11 15.03
CA TYR A 27 21.28 -2.72 14.73
C TYR A 27 20.45 -2.60 13.43
N ARG A 28 20.75 -3.43 12.43
CA ARG A 28 19.96 -3.51 11.18
C ARG A 28 18.59 -4.16 11.40
N LEU A 29 18.50 -5.17 12.26
CA LEU A 29 17.24 -5.83 12.60
C LEU A 29 16.33 -4.89 13.40
N ASP A 30 16.84 -4.25 14.44
CA ASP A 30 16.10 -3.33 15.30
C ASP A 30 15.59 -2.11 14.50
N LYS A 31 16.38 -1.61 13.54
CA LYS A 31 15.93 -0.56 12.61
C LYS A 31 14.80 -1.02 11.69
N LYS A 32 14.76 -2.31 11.33
CA LYS A 32 13.71 -2.89 10.47
C LYS A 32 12.43 -3.18 11.27
N GLU A 33 12.56 -3.50 12.56
CA GLU A 33 11.45 -3.75 13.49
C GLU A 33 10.82 -2.46 14.04
N SER A 34 11.61 -1.38 14.16
CA SER A 34 11.15 -0.04 14.55
C SER A 34 10.30 0.67 13.48
N ALA A 35 10.21 0.14 12.25
CA ALA A 35 9.26 0.63 11.25
C ALA A 35 7.87 0.13 11.61
N GLN A 36 7.21 0.84 12.52
CA GLN A 36 5.84 0.57 12.94
C GLN A 36 4.95 0.47 11.69
N SER A 37 4.26 -0.66 11.51
CA SER A 37 3.36 -0.85 10.36
C SER A 37 2.20 0.14 10.48
N VAL A 38 2.21 1.16 9.63
CA VAL A 38 1.10 2.12 9.57
C VAL A 38 0.04 1.50 8.67
N THR A 39 -1.21 1.44 9.12
CA THR A 39 -2.33 1.03 8.27
C THR A 39 -2.79 2.21 7.43
N VAL A 40 -3.39 1.96 6.26
CA VAL A 40 -3.89 3.05 5.40
C VAL A 40 -4.87 3.95 6.15
N GLY A 41 -5.74 3.39 7.00
CA GLY A 41 -6.68 4.15 7.83
C GLY A 41 -6.04 5.05 8.92
N ASN A 42 -4.74 4.92 9.20
CA ASN A 42 -4.01 5.73 10.19
C ASN A 42 -2.96 6.67 9.57
N LEU A 43 -3.02 6.89 8.24
CA LEU A 43 -2.04 7.68 7.49
C LEU A 43 -1.93 9.14 7.92
N GLU A 44 -2.97 9.70 8.55
CA GLU A 44 -3.00 11.09 9.02
C GLU A 44 -1.88 11.42 10.02
N ASN A 45 -1.34 10.40 10.69
CA ASN A 45 -0.27 10.55 11.69
C ASN A 45 1.15 10.44 11.10
N LEU A 46 1.31 10.26 9.78
CA LEU A 46 2.62 10.21 9.15
C LEU A 46 3.21 11.61 9.00
N ASP A 47 4.35 11.84 9.63
CA ASP A 47 5.15 13.04 9.42
C ASP A 47 5.46 13.22 7.93
N SER A 48 5.35 14.46 7.45
CA SER A 48 5.48 14.79 6.01
C SER A 48 6.80 14.35 5.37
N GLU A 49 7.85 14.19 6.16
CA GLU A 49 9.17 13.69 5.73
C GLU A 49 9.20 12.18 5.47
N ARG A 50 8.19 11.42 5.94
CA ARG A 50 8.10 9.95 5.85
C ARG A 50 7.07 9.46 4.82
N ALA A 51 6.35 10.37 4.18
CA ALA A 51 5.36 10.04 3.17
C ALA A 51 6.05 9.72 1.83
N ASN A 52 6.05 8.45 1.42
CA ASN A 52 6.52 7.99 0.10
C ASN A 52 5.57 8.52 -0.98
N CYS A 53 5.77 9.78 -1.38
CA CYS A 53 4.93 10.44 -2.37
C CYS A 53 5.54 10.31 -3.77
N VAL A 54 4.71 9.98 -4.75
CA VAL A 54 5.00 10.13 -6.17
C VAL A 54 4.02 11.13 -6.77
N TYR A 55 4.46 11.86 -7.80
CA TYR A 55 3.61 12.82 -8.48
C TYR A 55 3.09 12.23 -9.79
N VAL A 56 1.77 12.19 -9.94
CA VAL A 56 1.09 11.71 -11.15
C VAL A 56 0.55 12.91 -11.91
N ARG A 57 0.62 12.86 -13.24
CA ARG A 57 0.09 13.93 -14.08
C ARG A 57 -1.40 13.72 -14.34
N GLU A 58 -2.24 14.55 -13.73
CA GLU A 58 -3.70 14.61 -13.88
C GLU A 58 -4.06 15.91 -14.62
N ASN A 59 -4.72 15.81 -15.77
CA ASN A 59 -5.17 16.97 -16.56
C ASN A 59 -4.09 18.07 -16.72
N GLY A 60 -2.85 17.63 -16.95
CA GLY A 60 -1.70 18.53 -17.14
C GLY A 60 -1.00 18.99 -15.85
N LYS A 61 -1.57 18.80 -14.67
CA LYS A 61 -1.01 19.15 -13.35
C LYS A 61 -0.37 17.95 -12.66
N TYR A 62 0.62 18.18 -11.80
CA TYR A 62 1.21 17.12 -10.97
C TYR A 62 0.50 17.06 -9.62
N VAL A 63 -0.07 15.89 -9.31
CA VAL A 63 -0.85 15.64 -8.10
C VAL A 63 -0.14 14.59 -7.24
N PRO A 64 -0.08 14.77 -5.91
CA PRO A 64 0.61 13.83 -5.01
C PRO A 64 -0.21 12.56 -4.75
N PHE A 65 0.48 11.41 -4.87
CA PHE A 65 -0.01 10.08 -4.51
C PHE A 65 0.93 9.44 -3.50
N LEU A 66 0.37 8.73 -2.54
CA LEU A 66 1.09 7.88 -1.60
C LEU A 66 1.30 6.50 -2.20
N VAL A 67 2.52 5.98 -2.11
CA VAL A 67 2.82 4.59 -2.42
C VAL A 67 2.38 3.73 -1.23
N ILE A 68 1.29 2.97 -1.38
CA ILE A 68 0.74 2.14 -0.31
C ILE A 68 1.51 0.83 -0.18
N THR A 69 1.70 0.14 -1.29
CA THR A 69 2.47 -1.10 -1.36
C THR A 69 3.05 -1.26 -2.77
N ASN A 70 4.20 -1.91 -2.90
CA ASN A 70 4.81 -2.29 -4.18
C ASN A 70 4.47 -3.73 -4.60
N ASN A 71 3.61 -4.43 -3.84
CA ASN A 71 3.26 -5.82 -4.07
C ASN A 71 1.74 -6.04 -3.96
N TYR A 72 0.97 -5.14 -4.58
CA TYR A 72 -0.47 -5.31 -4.75
C TYR A 72 -0.74 -6.15 -6.00
N GLU A 73 -1.58 -7.18 -5.88
CA GLU A 73 -2.09 -8.04 -6.97
C GLU A 73 -1.09 -8.26 -8.12
N ASP A 74 -0.29 -9.33 -8.07
CA ASP A 74 0.79 -9.65 -9.05
C ASP A 74 2.01 -8.70 -9.02
N GLY A 75 2.33 -8.11 -7.87
CA GLY A 75 3.58 -7.36 -7.69
C GLY A 75 3.55 -5.93 -8.20
N TYR A 76 2.37 -5.36 -8.42
CA TYR A 76 2.22 -3.97 -8.86
C TYR A 76 2.17 -3.00 -7.68
N THR A 77 2.44 -1.74 -7.98
CA THR A 77 2.39 -0.66 -6.99
C THR A 77 0.97 -0.11 -6.86
N LEU A 78 0.42 -0.14 -5.64
CA LEU A 78 -0.83 0.55 -5.31
C LEU A 78 -0.54 1.98 -4.90
N LEU A 79 -1.18 2.93 -5.59
CA LEU A 79 -1.08 4.36 -5.33
C LEU A 79 -2.40 4.89 -4.77
N LEU A 80 -2.33 5.64 -3.66
CA LEU A 80 -3.47 6.34 -3.07
C LEU A 80 -3.35 7.83 -3.35
N ARG A 81 -4.36 8.43 -3.97
CA ARG A 81 -4.41 9.89 -4.17
C ARG A 81 -4.47 10.57 -2.80
N LYS A 82 -3.60 11.55 -2.56
CA LYS A 82 -3.50 12.19 -1.23
C LYS A 82 -4.68 13.11 -0.92
N GLU A 83 -5.18 13.79 -1.93
CA GLU A 83 -6.29 14.74 -1.81
C GLU A 83 -7.57 14.10 -2.38
N ILE A 84 -8.73 14.49 -1.86
CA ILE A 84 -10.02 14.10 -2.42
C ILE A 84 -10.26 14.81 -3.77
N LEU A 85 -11.07 14.20 -4.62
CA LEU A 85 -11.53 14.86 -5.85
C LEU A 85 -12.57 15.93 -5.51
N GLU A 86 -12.60 17.01 -6.28
CA GLU A 86 -13.55 18.12 -6.07
C GLU A 86 -14.99 17.70 -6.35
N GLU A 87 -15.18 16.74 -7.25
CA GLU A 87 -16.46 16.26 -7.73
C GLU A 87 -16.99 15.12 -6.83
N ALA A 88 -18.14 15.36 -6.21
CA ALA A 88 -18.84 14.33 -5.45
C ALA A 88 -19.64 13.44 -6.41
N HIS A 89 -19.36 12.14 -6.38
CA HIS A 89 -20.13 11.13 -7.11
C HIS A 89 -20.84 10.21 -6.14
N ARG A 90 -22.09 9.87 -6.46
CA ARG A 90 -22.88 8.97 -5.62
C ARG A 90 -22.44 7.52 -5.89
N MET A 91 -22.74 6.62 -4.96
CA MET A 91 -22.67 5.19 -5.26
C MET A 91 -23.86 4.83 -6.18
N ASN A 92 -25.07 4.80 -5.64
CA ASN A 92 -26.31 4.68 -6.40
C ASN A 92 -27.49 5.07 -5.50
N ASP A 93 -28.71 5.08 -6.03
CA ASP A 93 -29.92 5.44 -5.27
C ASP A 93 -30.19 4.54 -4.05
N TYR A 94 -29.62 3.33 -4.02
CA TYR A 94 -29.70 2.37 -2.90
C TYR A 94 -28.35 2.20 -2.15
N SER A 95 -27.40 3.08 -2.41
CA SER A 95 -26.16 3.35 -1.66
C SER A 95 -25.30 2.15 -1.22
N SER A 96 -25.13 1.11 -2.03
CA SER A 96 -24.28 -0.01 -1.56
C SER A 96 -23.65 -0.89 -2.64
N PHE A 97 -24.25 -1.07 -3.81
CA PHE A 97 -23.60 -1.87 -4.86
C PHE A 97 -22.57 -1.07 -5.67
N TYR A 98 -21.29 -1.46 -5.58
CA TYR A 98 -20.19 -0.73 -6.21
C TYR A 98 -20.16 -0.85 -7.73
N GLN A 99 -20.30 -2.06 -8.29
CA GLN A 99 -20.18 -2.27 -9.74
C GLN A 99 -21.30 -1.54 -10.50
N GLY A 100 -20.91 -0.62 -11.38
CA GLY A 100 -21.84 0.19 -12.18
C GLY A 100 -22.45 1.38 -11.42
N SER A 101 -21.94 1.71 -10.24
CA SER A 101 -22.23 2.96 -9.54
C SER A 101 -21.81 4.20 -10.35
N GLU A 102 -22.33 5.37 -9.97
CA GLU A 102 -21.88 6.63 -10.60
C GLU A 102 -20.39 6.85 -10.35
N ILE A 103 -19.91 6.62 -9.12
CA ILE A 103 -18.49 6.71 -8.77
C ILE A 103 -17.62 5.68 -9.51
N ASP A 104 -18.05 4.42 -9.61
CA ASP A 104 -17.31 3.38 -10.36
C ASP A 104 -17.16 3.77 -11.85
N THR A 105 -18.26 4.24 -12.43
CA THR A 105 -18.31 4.71 -13.83
C THR A 105 -17.40 5.92 -14.03
N PHE A 106 -17.49 6.92 -13.14
CA PHE A 106 -16.66 8.10 -13.20
C PHE A 106 -15.16 7.76 -13.08
N LEU A 107 -14.78 6.97 -12.08
CA LEU A 107 -13.38 6.60 -11.82
C LEU A 107 -12.74 5.90 -13.02
N ASN A 108 -13.46 4.98 -13.66
CA ASN A 108 -12.91 4.14 -14.74
C ASN A 108 -13.17 4.68 -16.15
N ARG A 109 -13.98 5.73 -16.30
CA ARG A 109 -14.21 6.41 -17.57
C ARG A 109 -13.59 7.79 -17.58
N ASP A 110 -14.11 8.70 -16.77
CA ASP A 110 -13.82 10.13 -16.88
C ASP A 110 -12.47 10.42 -16.21
N TYR A 111 -12.34 10.12 -14.92
CA TYR A 111 -11.09 10.33 -14.18
C TYR A 111 -9.91 9.53 -14.75
N PHE A 112 -10.12 8.26 -15.14
CA PHE A 112 -9.06 7.46 -15.77
C PHE A 112 -8.50 8.11 -17.05
N ASN A 113 -9.34 8.82 -17.81
CA ASN A 113 -8.90 9.53 -19.00
C ASN A 113 -8.04 10.77 -18.69
N GLU A 114 -8.20 11.37 -17.51
CA GLU A 114 -7.43 12.53 -17.05
C GLU A 114 -6.00 12.19 -16.63
N LEU A 115 -5.72 10.91 -16.36
CA LEU A 115 -4.38 10.41 -15.96
C LEU A 115 -3.34 10.42 -17.10
N GLY A 116 -3.68 10.98 -18.27
CA GLY A 116 -2.76 11.20 -19.38
C GLY A 116 -1.96 9.95 -19.76
N GLU A 117 -0.62 10.09 -19.80
CA GLU A 117 0.29 9.02 -20.25
C GLU A 117 0.46 7.89 -19.23
N ILE A 118 0.30 8.14 -17.92
CA ILE A 118 0.48 7.09 -16.90
C ILE A 118 -0.58 6.01 -17.04
N ARG A 119 -1.75 6.36 -17.59
CA ARG A 119 -2.87 5.46 -17.89
C ARG A 119 -2.43 4.16 -18.58
N LYS A 120 -1.46 4.25 -19.50
CA LYS A 120 -0.91 3.11 -20.25
C LYS A 120 -0.18 2.09 -19.38
N LYS A 121 0.25 2.49 -18.17
CA LYS A 121 0.94 1.64 -17.20
C LYS A 121 0.02 1.12 -16.10
N ILE A 122 -1.16 1.72 -15.91
CA ILE A 122 -2.11 1.32 -14.88
C ILE A 122 -2.75 0.00 -15.26
N LYS A 123 -2.68 -0.99 -14.37
CA LYS A 123 -3.20 -2.33 -14.61
C LYS A 123 -4.68 -2.42 -14.28
N ASN A 124 -5.34 -3.33 -14.98
CA ASN A 124 -6.71 -3.72 -14.69
C ASN A 124 -6.69 -4.87 -13.68
N VAL A 125 -6.82 -4.56 -12.40
CA VAL A 125 -6.63 -5.50 -11.28
C VAL A 125 -7.95 -6.13 -10.85
N SER A 126 -7.89 -7.34 -10.29
CA SER A 126 -9.08 -7.99 -9.71
C SER A 126 -9.38 -7.39 -8.36
N LEU A 127 -10.63 -7.05 -8.09
CA LEU A 127 -11.09 -6.48 -6.83
C LEU A 127 -12.31 -7.25 -6.34
N ALA A 128 -12.26 -7.72 -5.11
CA ALA A 128 -13.41 -8.32 -4.44
C ALA A 128 -14.29 -7.19 -3.87
N ILE A 129 -15.56 -7.16 -4.27
CA ILE A 129 -16.59 -6.25 -3.75
C ILE A 129 -17.72 -7.06 -3.12
N VAL A 130 -18.50 -6.46 -2.22
CA VAL A 130 -19.73 -7.08 -1.71
C VAL A 130 -20.69 -7.44 -2.85
N ASP A 131 -21.18 -8.69 -2.83
CA ASP A 131 -22.18 -9.16 -3.79
C ASP A 131 -23.53 -8.47 -3.57
N ARG A 132 -24.27 -8.23 -4.66
CA ARG A 132 -25.55 -7.51 -4.62
C ARG A 132 -26.54 -8.17 -3.68
N ASP A 133 -26.59 -9.50 -3.65
CA ASP A 133 -27.52 -10.25 -2.79
C ASP A 133 -27.11 -10.23 -1.30
N SER A 134 -25.85 -9.84 -1.01
CA SER A 134 -25.32 -9.70 0.35
C SER A 134 -25.52 -8.29 0.92
N ILE A 135 -25.95 -7.33 0.10
CA ILE A 135 -26.21 -5.96 0.54
C ILE A 135 -27.46 -5.90 1.42
N GLY A 136 -27.32 -5.31 2.62
CA GLY A 136 -28.43 -5.13 3.55
C GLY A 136 -29.01 -6.43 4.11
N SER A 137 -28.31 -7.56 3.92
CA SER A 137 -28.67 -8.88 4.41
C SER A 137 -27.57 -9.42 5.33
N SER A 138 -27.78 -10.58 5.94
CA SER A 138 -26.73 -11.29 6.71
C SER A 138 -25.76 -12.08 5.80
N GLY A 139 -25.83 -11.88 4.48
CA GLY A 139 -24.93 -12.50 3.52
C GLY A 139 -23.51 -11.94 3.64
N SER A 140 -22.52 -12.76 3.28
CA SER A 140 -21.09 -12.39 3.27
C SER A 140 -20.44 -12.62 1.90
N GLY A 141 -21.27 -12.74 0.87
CA GLY A 141 -20.84 -13.00 -0.50
C GLY A 141 -20.06 -11.83 -1.07
N THR A 142 -19.03 -12.16 -1.85
CA THR A 142 -18.26 -11.21 -2.63
C THR A 142 -18.18 -11.68 -4.07
N ILE A 143 -18.06 -10.72 -4.98
CA ILE A 143 -17.77 -10.97 -6.40
C ILE A 143 -16.49 -10.26 -6.79
N ASN A 144 -15.79 -10.81 -7.79
CA ASN A 144 -14.59 -10.17 -8.34
C ASN A 144 -14.93 -9.35 -9.58
N ILE A 145 -14.52 -8.08 -9.56
CA ILE A 145 -14.59 -7.17 -10.71
C ILE A 145 -13.19 -6.73 -11.13
N LYS A 146 -13.05 -6.23 -12.35
CA LYS A 146 -11.78 -5.74 -12.91
C LYS A 146 -11.81 -4.22 -13.04
N ARG A 147 -10.92 -3.49 -12.35
CA ARG A 147 -10.83 -2.03 -12.42
C ARG A 147 -9.39 -1.51 -12.54
N HIS A 148 -9.25 -0.33 -13.13
CA HIS A 148 -8.00 0.42 -13.18
C HIS A 148 -7.86 1.41 -12.03
N VAL A 149 -8.96 2.06 -11.68
CA VAL A 149 -9.05 3.02 -10.57
C VAL A 149 -10.22 2.60 -9.69
N PHE A 150 -10.03 2.61 -8.38
CA PHE A 150 -11.02 2.14 -7.44
C PHE A 150 -10.90 2.84 -6.08
N LEU A 151 -11.99 2.80 -5.31
CA LEU A 151 -11.98 3.19 -3.91
C LEU A 151 -11.42 2.04 -3.07
N LEU A 152 -10.67 2.38 -2.02
CA LEU A 152 -10.25 1.39 -1.05
C LEU A 152 -11.45 0.88 -0.25
N SER A 153 -11.54 -0.43 -0.07
CA SER A 153 -12.56 -1.03 0.79
C SER A 153 -12.32 -0.69 2.26
N ALA A 154 -13.35 -0.85 3.09
CA ALA A 154 -13.20 -0.67 4.53
C ALA A 154 -12.13 -1.62 5.10
N ARG A 155 -12.04 -2.85 4.58
CA ARG A 155 -11.00 -3.82 4.95
C ARG A 155 -9.61 -3.40 4.50
N GLU A 156 -9.46 -2.82 3.31
CA GLU A 156 -8.19 -2.26 2.82
C GLU A 156 -7.71 -1.10 3.72
N LEU A 157 -8.65 -0.35 4.30
CA LEU A 157 -8.38 0.68 5.31
C LEU A 157 -8.14 0.13 6.72
N CYS A 158 -8.19 -1.20 6.91
CA CYS A 158 -8.10 -1.91 8.18
C CYS A 158 -9.28 -1.67 9.14
N TYR A 159 -10.46 -1.35 8.63
CA TYR A 159 -11.70 -1.43 9.40
C TYR A 159 -12.25 -2.86 9.33
N ASP A 160 -12.47 -3.48 10.49
CA ASP A 160 -12.95 -4.86 10.63
C ASP A 160 -14.48 -4.93 10.48
N VAL A 161 -14.96 -4.63 9.28
CA VAL A 161 -16.41 -4.49 9.03
C VAL A 161 -16.93 -5.37 7.89
N GLU A 162 -16.12 -5.71 6.89
CA GLU A 162 -16.59 -6.44 5.69
C GLU A 162 -15.53 -7.36 5.08
N ASN A 163 -15.97 -8.39 4.33
CA ASN A 163 -15.09 -9.40 3.72
C ASN A 163 -14.52 -9.00 2.34
N GLU A 164 -14.72 -7.77 1.88
CA GLU A 164 -14.24 -7.27 0.59
C GLU A 164 -12.80 -6.73 0.63
N GLY A 165 -12.05 -6.83 -0.49
CA GLY A 165 -10.67 -6.34 -0.60
C GLY A 165 -9.60 -7.13 0.19
N THR A 166 -8.37 -6.61 0.20
CA THR A 166 -7.20 -7.18 0.89
C THR A 166 -6.60 -6.16 1.85
N ILE A 167 -6.28 -6.55 3.09
CA ILE A 167 -5.68 -5.62 4.07
C ILE A 167 -4.41 -4.96 3.48
N CYS A 168 -4.38 -3.63 3.43
CA CYS A 168 -3.24 -2.87 2.95
C CYS A 168 -2.43 -2.31 4.13
N ILE A 169 -1.15 -2.66 4.17
CA ILE A 169 -0.18 -2.17 5.15
C ILE A 169 0.73 -1.17 4.45
N TYR A 170 0.83 0.04 4.98
CA TYR A 170 1.78 1.04 4.52
C TYR A 170 3.16 0.75 5.11
N HIS A 171 4.16 0.68 4.23
CA HIS A 171 5.55 0.46 4.62
C HIS A 171 6.40 1.69 4.30
N GLU A 172 7.06 2.25 5.33
CA GLU A 172 8.04 3.32 5.15
C GLU A 172 9.22 2.86 4.27
N GLY A 173 9.78 3.77 3.45
CA GLY A 173 10.99 3.50 2.67
C GLY A 173 10.87 2.60 1.43
N MET A 174 9.67 2.36 0.88
CA MET A 174 9.48 1.51 -0.32
C MET A 174 10.14 2.02 -1.62
N LEU A 175 10.69 3.24 -1.64
CA LEU A 175 11.39 3.81 -2.79
C LEU A 175 12.92 3.64 -2.75
N THR A 176 13.48 2.90 -1.78
CA THR A 176 14.93 2.64 -1.68
C THR A 176 15.36 1.34 -2.34
#